data_AF-A0A653CNW6-F1
#
_entry.id   AF-A0A653CNW6-F1
#
_cell.length_a   1.000
_cell.length_b   1.000
_cell.length_c   1.000
_cell.angle_alpha   90.00
_cell.angle_beta   90.00
_cell.angle_gamma   90.00
#
_symmetry.space_group_name_H-M   'P 1'
#
loop_
_entity.id
_entity.type
_entity.pdbx_description
1 polymer ?
#
loop_
_entity_poly.entity_id
_entity_poly.type
_entity_poly.pdbx_seq_one_letter_code
_entity_poly.pdbx_strand_id
1 'polypeptide(L)'
;MLLHIRVHHGQHNLGPTANIRSINSSDLRSYLDNHYKASRIVVAGAGGVNHEDLVKLAESNLSQVNNNYPGEIPKLSPCRYTGSEIRVRDDSLPLAHIAIAVEGAGWTDPDTLTLMVASTLLGAWDRSQASAKQNATVLARASGEGDLCHSYQSFNTCYKDTGLWGIYFVSDPLKIDDMIFNIQGEFMRLCTSVTEAEVERAKALLTANTLLQLDTTTAVCEDIGRQLLCYGRRIPPHELTHRINSITAQNVRDVCYKYLYDRCPAVAAVGPIENLPDYVRIRSGMYWLRV
;
A
#
# COMPACT_ATOMS: atom_id res chain seq x y z
N MET A 1 16.32 7.54 12.00
CA MET A 1 16.78 6.25 11.41
C MET A 1 15.58 5.32 11.37
N LEU A 2 14.81 5.32 10.27
CA LEU A 2 13.69 4.40 10.08
C LEU A 2 14.25 3.07 9.59
N LEU A 3 14.29 2.09 10.48
CA LEU A 3 14.76 0.74 10.18
C LEU A 3 13.61 -0.05 9.53
N HIS A 4 13.60 -0.11 8.19
CA HIS A 4 12.73 -1.01 7.45
C HIS A 4 13.21 -2.46 7.64
N ILE A 5 12.76 -3.09 8.73
CA ILE A 5 12.90 -4.52 8.98
C ILE A 5 12.04 -5.26 7.96
N ARG A 6 12.66 -6.03 7.05
CA ARG A 6 11.96 -6.80 6.01
C ARG A 6 11.47 -8.12 6.61
N VAL A 7 10.18 -8.15 6.99
CA VAL A 7 9.50 -9.33 7.53
C VAL A 7 8.97 -10.20 6.39
N HIS A 8 8.96 -11.53 6.56
CA HIS A 8 8.27 -12.44 5.64
C HIS A 8 6.78 -12.11 5.66
N HIS A 9 6.16 -11.87 4.50
CA HIS A 9 4.95 -11.03 4.38
C HIS A 9 3.69 -11.53 5.11
N GLY A 10 3.68 -12.74 5.65
CA GLY A 10 2.61 -13.27 6.50
C GLY A 10 2.82 -13.11 8.02
N GLN A 11 3.96 -12.60 8.46
CA GLN A 11 4.26 -12.42 9.89
C GLN A 11 4.03 -10.96 10.31
N HIS A 12 3.42 -10.78 11.47
CA HIS A 12 3.25 -9.46 12.06
C HIS A 12 4.62 -8.88 12.50
N ASN A 13 4.82 -7.58 12.37
CA ASN A 13 6.08 -6.91 12.71
C ASN A 13 6.54 -7.13 14.16
N LEU A 14 5.60 -7.28 15.09
CA LEU A 14 5.90 -7.57 16.50
C LEU A 14 6.18 -9.06 16.76
N GLY A 15 5.79 -9.94 15.84
CA GLY A 15 5.78 -11.38 16.04
C GLY A 15 4.80 -11.84 17.13
N PRO A 16 4.72 -13.15 17.40
CA PRO A 16 3.86 -13.70 18.45
C PRO A 16 4.43 -13.42 19.85
N THR A 17 3.55 -13.32 20.85
CA THR A 17 3.94 -13.11 22.26
C THR A 17 4.90 -14.18 22.78
N ALA A 18 4.80 -15.42 22.27
CA ALA A 18 5.73 -16.50 22.62
C ALA A 18 7.18 -16.14 22.25
N ASN A 19 7.43 -15.59 21.06
CA ASN A 19 8.76 -15.19 20.61
C ASN A 19 9.29 -14.01 21.43
N ILE A 20 8.43 -13.06 21.79
CA ILE A 20 8.81 -11.91 22.65
C ILE A 20 9.29 -12.40 24.02
N ARG A 21 8.69 -13.48 24.56
CA ARG A 21 9.09 -14.05 25.85
C ARG A 21 10.35 -14.89 25.78
N SER A 22 10.68 -15.48 24.63
CA SER A 22 11.82 -16.38 24.47
C SER A 22 13.07 -15.74 23.88
N ILE A 23 12.95 -14.54 23.27
CA ILE A 23 14.06 -13.87 22.61
C ILE A 23 15.20 -13.57 23.59
N ASN A 24 16.41 -13.92 23.19
CA ASN A 24 17.61 -13.72 24.01
C ASN A 24 18.65 -12.83 23.30
N SER A 25 19.71 -12.46 24.01
CA SER A 25 20.75 -11.57 23.46
C SER A 25 21.53 -12.19 22.30
N SER A 26 21.69 -13.51 22.25
CA SER A 26 22.31 -14.20 21.11
C SER A 26 21.45 -14.12 19.85
N ASP A 27 20.12 -14.22 19.96
CA ASP A 27 19.20 -14.08 18.83
C ASP A 27 19.31 -12.68 18.21
N LEU A 28 19.34 -11.64 19.06
CA LEU A 28 19.49 -10.25 18.63
C LEU A 28 20.83 -10.01 17.93
N ARG A 29 21.93 -10.52 18.49
CA ARG A 29 23.26 -10.42 17.87
C ARG A 29 23.30 -11.15 16.53
N SER A 30 22.76 -12.37 16.47
CA SER A 30 22.66 -13.13 15.21
C SER A 30 21.84 -12.37 14.16
N TYR A 31 20.74 -11.72 14.57
CA TYR A 31 19.94 -10.91 13.66
C TYR A 31 20.72 -9.70 13.13
N LEU A 32 21.41 -8.96 14.00
CA LEU A 32 22.28 -7.84 13.59
C LEU A 32 23.38 -8.33 12.64
N ASP A 33 24.06 -9.43 12.99
CA ASP A 33 25.15 -10.02 12.22
C ASP A 33 24.71 -10.56 10.85
N ASN A 34 23.42 -10.84 10.63
CA ASN A 34 22.90 -11.32 9.35
C ASN A 34 22.23 -10.22 8.52
N HIS A 35 21.66 -9.18 9.15
CA HIS A 35 20.84 -8.18 8.46
C HIS A 35 21.48 -6.78 8.38
N TYR A 36 22.29 -6.36 9.35
CA TYR A 36 22.89 -5.02 9.39
C TYR A 36 24.25 -5.04 8.71
N LYS A 37 24.22 -5.08 7.37
CA LYS A 37 25.42 -5.07 6.53
C LYS A 37 25.52 -3.77 5.75
N ALA A 38 26.74 -3.33 5.48
CA ALA A 38 26.98 -2.07 4.78
C ALA A 38 26.25 -1.99 3.43
N SER A 39 26.13 -3.10 2.70
CA SER A 39 25.42 -3.20 1.42
C SER A 39 23.89 -3.15 1.54
N ARG A 40 23.34 -3.15 2.76
CA ARG A 40 21.91 -3.13 3.06
C ARG A 40 21.50 -1.91 3.89
N ILE A 41 22.44 -1.02 4.17
CA ILE A 41 22.24 0.20 4.94
C ILE A 41 22.47 1.40 4.02
N VAL A 42 21.58 2.38 4.10
CA VAL A 42 21.71 3.65 3.40
C VAL A 42 21.75 4.76 4.45
N VAL A 43 22.77 5.61 4.38
CA VAL A 43 22.86 6.83 5.17
C VAL A 43 22.29 7.97 4.32
N ALA A 44 21.21 8.58 4.79
CA ALA A 44 20.57 9.72 4.14
C ALA A 44 20.69 10.97 5.03
N GLY A 45 20.87 12.12 4.39
CA GLY A 45 20.86 13.44 5.02
C GLY A 45 20.13 14.44 4.14
N ALA A 46 19.32 15.30 4.76
CA ALA A 46 18.58 16.36 4.09
C ALA A 46 18.57 17.63 4.95
N GLY A 47 18.68 18.81 4.31
CA GLY A 47 18.80 20.11 4.97
C GLY A 47 20.16 20.76 4.74
N GLY A 48 20.62 21.56 5.70
CA GLY A 48 21.93 22.25 5.64
C GLY A 48 23.12 21.34 5.91
N VAL A 49 23.25 20.25 5.15
CA VAL A 49 24.31 19.24 5.31
C VAL A 49 25.16 19.21 4.05
N ASN A 50 26.48 19.37 4.19
CA ASN A 50 27.42 19.15 3.10
C ASN A 50 27.61 17.64 2.87
N HIS A 51 27.52 17.19 1.62
CA HIS A 51 27.68 15.80 1.25
C HIS A 51 29.06 15.23 1.63
N GLU A 52 30.13 15.98 1.38
CA GLU A 52 31.49 15.51 1.68
C GLU A 52 31.72 15.29 3.18
N ASP A 53 31.18 16.18 4.00
CA ASP A 53 31.28 16.06 5.46
C ASP A 53 30.45 14.89 5.98
N LEU A 54 29.26 14.67 5.40
CA LEU A 54 28.43 13.50 5.72
C LEU A 54 29.15 12.19 5.35
N VAL A 55 29.81 12.13 4.20
CA VAL A 55 30.58 10.95 3.78
C VAL A 55 31.74 10.71 4.73
N LYS A 56 32.54 11.73 5.09
CA LYS A 56 33.64 11.60 6.07
C LYS A 56 33.15 11.13 7.44
N LEU A 57 31.99 11.63 7.89
CA LEU A 57 31.38 11.18 9.14
C LEU A 57 30.88 9.74 9.05
N ALA A 58 30.31 9.33 7.91
CA ALA A 58 29.89 7.96 7.69
C ALA A 58 31.10 7.00 7.65
N GLU A 59 32.18 7.36 6.94
CA GLU A 59 33.41 6.56 6.87
C GLU A 59 34.06 6.39 8.25
N SER A 60 34.18 7.48 9.02
CA SER A 60 34.78 7.41 10.36
C SER A 60 33.94 6.60 11.35
N ASN A 61 32.63 6.78 11.38
CA ASN A 61 31.76 6.18 12.40
C ASN A 61 31.19 4.79 12.02
N LEU A 62 31.08 4.48 10.73
CA LEU A 62 30.47 3.22 10.24
C LEU A 62 31.48 2.28 9.56
N SER A 63 32.78 2.58 9.63
CA SER A 63 33.86 1.71 9.11
C SER A 63 33.82 0.26 9.63
N GLN A 64 33.31 0.06 10.84
CA GLN A 64 33.19 -1.27 11.45
C GLN A 64 32.05 -2.12 10.85
N VAL A 65 31.09 -1.49 10.17
CA VAL A 65 29.99 -2.18 9.51
C VAL A 65 30.51 -2.81 8.22
N ASN A 66 30.72 -4.13 8.25
CA ASN A 66 31.24 -4.87 7.11
C ASN A 66 30.14 -5.57 6.31
N ASN A 67 30.53 -6.15 5.17
CA ASN A 67 29.70 -7.01 4.32
C ASN A 67 30.02 -8.50 4.47
N ASN A 68 30.70 -8.87 5.56
CA ASN A 68 31.05 -10.27 5.80
C ASN A 68 29.83 -10.96 6.40
N TYR A 69 29.30 -11.95 5.70
CA TYR A 69 28.21 -12.78 6.21
C TYR A 69 28.82 -14.00 6.91
N PRO A 70 28.37 -14.36 8.12
CA PRO A 70 28.79 -15.60 8.78
C PRO A 70 28.29 -16.86 8.06
N GLY A 71 27.33 -16.72 7.13
CA GLY A 71 26.77 -17.79 6.30
C GLY A 71 26.24 -17.27 4.96
N GLU A 72 25.20 -17.92 4.42
CA GLU A 72 24.58 -17.48 3.17
C GLU A 72 23.93 -16.09 3.30
N ILE A 73 24.01 -15.30 2.24
CA ILE A 73 23.36 -14.00 2.15
C ILE A 73 21.84 -14.22 2.23
N PRO A 74 21.12 -13.60 3.19
CA PRO A 74 19.68 -13.78 3.31
C PRO A 74 18.96 -13.33 2.04
N LYS A 75 18.53 -14.30 1.22
CA LYS A 75 17.71 -14.06 0.03
C LYS A 75 16.25 -13.96 0.46
N LEU A 76 15.53 -13.04 -0.16
CA LEU A 76 14.08 -12.97 -0.02
C LEU A 76 13.48 -14.05 -0.92
N SER A 77 12.80 -15.02 -0.31
CA SER A 77 11.99 -15.98 -1.05
C SER A 77 10.75 -15.27 -1.61
N PRO A 78 10.30 -15.62 -2.83
CA PRO A 78 9.09 -15.05 -3.40
C PRO A 78 7.89 -15.26 -2.46
N CYS A 79 7.07 -14.23 -2.29
CA CYS A 79 5.84 -14.32 -1.52
C CYS A 79 4.68 -14.66 -2.44
N ARG A 80 4.02 -15.81 -2.20
CA ARG A 80 2.85 -16.21 -2.96
C ARG A 80 1.61 -15.50 -2.40
N TYR A 81 0.96 -14.69 -3.21
CA TYR A 81 -0.36 -14.18 -2.89
C TYR A 81 -1.40 -15.31 -2.96
N THR A 82 -2.36 -15.31 -2.03
CA THR A 82 -3.45 -16.31 -2.01
C THR A 82 -4.75 -15.61 -1.64
N GLY A 83 -5.69 -15.58 -2.59
CA GLY A 83 -7.06 -15.13 -2.32
C GLY A 83 -7.68 -16.01 -1.25
N SER A 84 -8.05 -15.38 -0.14
CA SER A 84 -8.52 -16.05 1.07
C SER A 84 -9.31 -15.08 1.92
N GLU A 85 -10.03 -15.58 2.94
CA GLU A 85 -10.69 -14.72 3.90
C GLU A 85 -10.36 -15.09 5.35
N ILE A 86 -10.34 -14.07 6.20
CA ILE A 86 -10.32 -14.22 7.65
C ILE A 86 -11.42 -13.36 8.26
N ARG A 87 -12.26 -13.98 9.08
CA ARG A 87 -13.40 -13.35 9.74
C ARG A 87 -13.24 -13.49 11.25
N VAL A 88 -13.09 -12.38 11.95
CA VAL A 88 -13.07 -12.32 13.41
C VAL A 88 -14.36 -11.63 13.85
N ARG A 89 -15.42 -12.42 14.02
CA ARG A 89 -16.71 -11.90 14.48
C ARG A 89 -16.61 -11.51 15.95
N ASP A 90 -16.86 -10.24 16.22
CA ASP A 90 -16.93 -9.68 17.56
C ASP A 90 -18.06 -8.65 17.60
N ASP A 91 -19.24 -9.11 18.00
CA ASP A 91 -20.46 -8.29 18.06
C ASP A 91 -20.45 -7.30 19.24
N SER A 92 -19.41 -7.34 20.10
CA SER A 92 -19.23 -6.35 21.17
C SER A 92 -18.64 -5.03 20.66
N LEU A 93 -18.00 -5.06 19.48
CA LEU A 93 -17.47 -3.86 18.83
C LEU A 93 -18.59 -3.07 18.17
N PRO A 94 -18.53 -1.72 18.21
CA PRO A 94 -19.59 -0.88 17.66
C PRO A 94 -19.64 -0.87 16.13
N LEU A 95 -18.49 -1.08 15.46
CA LEU A 95 -18.34 -0.95 14.01
C LEU A 95 -17.54 -2.11 13.44
N ALA A 96 -17.85 -2.47 12.19
CA ALA A 96 -17.13 -3.47 11.43
C ALA A 96 -15.95 -2.83 10.68
N HIS A 97 -14.79 -3.48 10.77
CA HIS A 97 -13.55 -3.09 10.10
C HIS A 97 -13.20 -4.12 9.04
N ILE A 98 -13.17 -3.73 7.77
CA ILE A 98 -13.00 -4.65 6.65
C ILE A 98 -11.95 -4.12 5.68
N ALA A 99 -11.03 -4.99 5.28
CA ALA A 99 -10.09 -4.76 4.20
C ALA A 99 -10.30 -5.80 3.09
N ILE A 100 -10.42 -5.35 1.85
CA ILE A 100 -10.43 -6.18 0.65
C ILE A 100 -9.29 -5.75 -0.25
N ALA A 101 -8.43 -6.69 -0.65
CA ALA A 101 -7.28 -6.39 -1.50
C ALA A 101 -6.99 -7.50 -2.50
N VAL A 102 -6.54 -7.13 -3.69
CA VAL A 102 -5.95 -8.03 -4.69
C VAL A 102 -4.42 -7.97 -4.62
N GLU A 103 -3.76 -8.91 -5.30
CA GLU A 103 -2.32 -8.82 -5.52
C GLU A 103 -2.01 -7.54 -6.31
N GLY A 104 -1.15 -6.71 -5.73
CA GLY A 104 -0.63 -5.49 -6.35
C GLY A 104 0.74 -5.70 -6.97
N ALA A 105 1.30 -4.62 -7.51
CA ALA A 105 2.63 -4.64 -8.10
C ALA A 105 3.74 -4.35 -7.06
N GLY A 106 4.91 -4.96 -7.25
CA GLY A 106 6.10 -4.69 -6.45
C GLY A 106 6.79 -3.38 -6.86
N TRP A 107 7.67 -2.85 -5.99
CA TRP A 107 8.30 -1.54 -6.18
C TRP A 107 8.90 -1.31 -7.57
N THR A 108 9.53 -2.30 -8.18
CA THR A 108 10.23 -2.15 -9.45
C THR A 108 9.35 -2.31 -10.68
N ASP A 109 8.09 -2.72 -10.51
CA ASP A 109 7.16 -2.97 -11.62
C ASP A 109 6.65 -1.64 -12.21
N PRO A 110 6.67 -1.47 -13.55
CA PRO A 110 6.17 -0.26 -14.21
C PRO A 110 4.69 0.03 -13.92
N ASP A 111 3.88 -0.98 -13.64
CA ASP A 111 2.44 -0.83 -13.37
C ASP A 111 2.17 -0.17 -12.01
N THR A 112 3.17 -0.08 -11.13
CA THR A 112 3.04 0.50 -9.78
C THR A 112 2.49 1.91 -9.81
N LEU A 113 2.98 2.76 -10.74
CA LEU A 113 2.51 4.14 -10.86
C LEU A 113 1.07 4.20 -11.36
N THR A 114 0.69 3.32 -12.29
CA THR A 114 -0.69 3.21 -12.77
C THR A 114 -1.62 2.74 -11.67
N LEU A 115 -1.20 1.79 -10.82
CA LEU A 115 -1.94 1.37 -9.62
C LEU A 115 -2.06 2.49 -8.58
N MET A 116 -1.04 3.35 -8.43
CA MET A 116 -1.14 4.54 -7.58
C MET A 116 -2.16 5.54 -8.12
N VAL A 117 -2.22 5.75 -9.43
CA VAL A 117 -3.26 6.58 -10.07
C VAL A 117 -4.65 5.95 -9.87
N ALA A 118 -4.78 4.64 -10.08
CA ALA A 118 -6.03 3.91 -9.85
C ALA A 118 -6.50 3.99 -8.37
N SER A 119 -5.57 3.85 -7.42
CA SER A 119 -5.85 4.05 -5.99
C SER A 119 -6.29 5.49 -5.69
N THR A 120 -5.73 6.48 -6.39
CA THR A 120 -6.09 7.89 -6.23
C THR A 120 -7.49 8.19 -6.81
N LEU A 121 -7.90 7.48 -7.87
CA LEU A 121 -9.26 7.54 -8.41
C LEU A 121 -10.30 7.07 -7.39
N LEU A 122 -10.04 5.93 -6.72
CA LEU A 122 -10.88 5.42 -5.63
C LEU A 122 -10.85 6.34 -4.39
N GLY A 123 -9.69 6.93 -4.12
CA GLY A 123 -9.51 7.95 -3.10
C GLY A 123 -9.76 7.45 -1.68
N ALA A 124 -10.07 8.39 -0.80
CA ALA A 124 -10.45 8.15 0.57
C ALA A 124 -11.58 9.12 0.94
N TRP A 125 -12.48 8.68 1.81
CA TRP A 125 -13.58 9.50 2.29
C TRP A 125 -13.89 9.12 3.73
N ASP A 126 -14.32 10.09 4.52
CA ASP A 126 -14.83 9.90 5.87
C ASP A 126 -16.00 10.86 6.12
N ARG A 127 -16.82 10.54 7.13
CA ARG A 127 -18.00 11.35 7.49
C ARG A 127 -17.66 12.79 7.94
N SER A 128 -16.39 13.10 8.27
CA SER A 128 -15.97 14.46 8.63
C SER A 128 -15.68 15.34 7.42
N GLN A 129 -15.43 14.75 6.25
CA GLN A 129 -15.22 15.49 5.01
C GLN A 129 -16.53 16.13 4.53
N ALA A 130 -16.48 17.45 4.32
CA ALA A 130 -17.62 18.22 3.84
C ALA A 130 -18.04 17.76 2.43
N SER A 131 -19.36 17.75 2.20
CA SER A 131 -19.96 17.59 0.87
C SER A 131 -19.69 16.27 0.14
N ALA A 132 -20.05 15.13 0.75
CA ALA A 132 -19.99 13.84 0.08
C ALA A 132 -20.73 13.80 -1.28
N LYS A 133 -21.86 14.50 -1.41
CA LYS A 133 -22.66 14.61 -2.65
C LYS A 133 -21.94 15.29 -3.82
N GLN A 134 -20.97 16.16 -3.51
CA GLN A 134 -20.20 16.91 -4.50
C GLN A 134 -18.79 16.34 -4.67
N ASN A 135 -18.49 15.21 -4.04
CA ASN A 135 -17.19 14.58 -4.18
C ASN A 135 -17.00 14.11 -5.62
N ALA A 136 -15.83 14.33 -6.20
CA ALA A 136 -15.57 13.95 -7.58
C ALA A 136 -15.37 12.43 -7.75
N THR A 137 -15.20 11.67 -6.67
CA THR A 137 -15.13 10.21 -6.70
C THR A 137 -16.50 9.57 -6.49
N VAL A 138 -16.86 8.64 -7.38
CA VAL A 138 -18.17 7.97 -7.39
C VAL A 138 -18.38 7.16 -6.10
N LEU A 139 -17.36 6.44 -5.62
CA LEU A 139 -17.44 5.70 -4.36
C LEU A 139 -17.73 6.61 -3.15
N ALA A 140 -17.11 7.79 -3.09
CA ALA A 140 -17.33 8.77 -2.02
C ALA A 140 -18.76 9.33 -2.04
N ARG A 141 -19.29 9.59 -3.24
CA ARG A 141 -20.68 10.02 -3.41
C ARG A 141 -21.66 8.96 -2.96
N ALA A 142 -21.49 7.72 -3.44
CA ALA A 142 -22.33 6.59 -3.03
C ALA A 142 -22.25 6.37 -1.51
N SER A 143 -21.05 6.45 -0.93
CA SER A 143 -20.83 6.26 0.51
C SER A 143 -21.53 7.30 1.37
N GLY A 144 -21.49 8.58 0.99
CA GLY A 144 -22.13 9.64 1.77
C GLY A 144 -23.60 9.89 1.45
N GLU A 145 -24.08 9.56 0.25
CA GLU A 145 -25.52 9.61 -0.07
C GLU A 145 -26.29 8.44 0.54
N GLY A 146 -25.71 7.24 0.48
CA GLY A 146 -26.30 6.01 1.01
C GLY A 146 -26.00 5.74 2.48
N ASP A 147 -25.17 6.59 3.11
CA ASP A 147 -24.61 6.39 4.46
C ASP A 147 -24.04 4.97 4.64
N LEU A 148 -23.19 4.56 3.67
CA LEU A 148 -22.70 3.18 3.53
C LEU A 148 -21.54 2.86 4.46
N CYS A 149 -20.77 3.86 4.89
CA CYS A 149 -19.62 3.67 5.77
C CYS A 149 -19.33 4.93 6.59
N HIS A 150 -18.60 4.76 7.69
CA HIS A 150 -18.01 5.87 8.44
C HIS A 150 -16.79 6.46 7.72
N SER A 151 -15.97 5.58 7.14
CA SER A 151 -14.78 5.95 6.38
C SER A 151 -14.34 4.82 5.47
N TYR A 152 -13.75 5.15 4.33
CA TYR A 152 -12.98 4.22 3.52
C TYR A 152 -11.71 4.88 3.02
N GLN A 153 -10.71 4.05 2.71
CA GLN A 153 -9.45 4.46 2.14
C GLN A 153 -8.94 3.40 1.17
N SER A 154 -8.67 3.80 -0.06
CA SER A 154 -7.90 2.98 -1.00
C SER A 154 -6.43 2.99 -0.59
N PHE A 155 -5.80 1.82 -0.63
CA PHE A 155 -4.38 1.66 -0.32
C PHE A 155 -3.68 0.84 -1.40
N ASN A 156 -2.43 1.20 -1.68
CA ASN A 156 -1.52 0.43 -2.53
C ASN A 156 -0.21 0.25 -1.74
N THR A 157 0.01 -0.94 -1.22
CA THR A 157 1.23 -1.31 -0.48
C THR A 157 2.14 -2.13 -1.39
N CYS A 158 3.30 -1.60 -1.71
CA CYS A 158 4.28 -2.29 -2.56
C CYS A 158 5.34 -2.99 -1.69
N TYR A 159 5.59 -4.25 -1.97
CA TYR A 159 6.77 -4.99 -1.49
C TYR A 159 7.76 -5.16 -2.64
N LYS A 160 8.82 -5.96 -2.45
CA LYS A 160 9.87 -6.09 -3.46
C LYS A 160 9.36 -6.80 -4.72
N ASP A 161 8.63 -7.89 -4.52
CA ASP A 161 8.22 -8.87 -5.53
C ASP A 161 6.70 -8.97 -5.69
N THR A 162 5.93 -8.49 -4.72
CA THR A 162 4.47 -8.48 -4.71
C THR A 162 3.94 -7.18 -4.09
N GLY A 163 2.63 -7.01 -4.02
CA GLY A 163 1.98 -5.88 -3.40
C GLY A 163 0.56 -6.23 -2.95
N LEU A 164 -0.07 -5.29 -2.25
CA LEU A 164 -1.49 -5.34 -1.92
C LEU A 164 -2.14 -4.06 -2.41
N TRP A 165 -3.15 -4.19 -3.26
CA TRP A 165 -3.96 -3.06 -3.69
C TRP A 165 -5.42 -3.33 -3.36
N GLY A 166 -6.06 -2.39 -2.66
CA GLY A 166 -7.37 -2.63 -2.09
C GLY A 166 -8.00 -1.43 -1.41
N ILE A 167 -9.12 -1.69 -0.74
CA ILE A 167 -9.85 -0.71 0.05
C ILE A 167 -10.01 -1.24 1.47
N TYR A 168 -9.74 -0.37 2.42
CA TYR A 168 -10.09 -0.54 3.81
C TYR A 168 -11.28 0.36 4.13
N PHE A 169 -12.30 -0.17 4.80
CA PHE A 169 -13.44 0.63 5.22
C PHE A 169 -13.95 0.23 6.59
N VAL A 170 -14.64 1.18 7.23
CA VAL A 170 -15.27 1.04 8.53
C VAL A 170 -16.75 1.37 8.36
N SER A 171 -17.63 0.45 8.72
CA SER A 171 -19.07 0.60 8.46
C SER A 171 -19.93 0.01 9.58
N ASP A 172 -21.19 0.44 9.60
CA ASP A 172 -22.24 -0.13 10.42
C ASP A 172 -22.57 -1.57 9.97
N PRO A 173 -22.93 -2.49 10.88
CA PRO A 173 -23.12 -3.91 10.58
C PRO A 173 -24.09 -4.17 9.42
N LEU A 174 -25.16 -3.39 9.34
CA LEU A 174 -26.22 -3.57 8.34
C LEU A 174 -25.86 -3.04 6.95
N LYS A 175 -24.78 -2.25 6.82
CA LYS A 175 -24.38 -1.58 5.58
C LYS A 175 -23.23 -2.25 4.84
N ILE A 176 -22.67 -3.32 5.41
CA ILE A 176 -21.50 -4.02 4.89
C ILE A 176 -21.73 -4.55 3.46
N ASP A 177 -22.85 -5.23 3.22
CA ASP A 177 -23.17 -5.80 1.90
C ASP A 177 -23.28 -4.71 0.83
N ASP A 178 -24.01 -3.63 1.13
CA ASP A 178 -24.17 -2.48 0.24
C ASP A 178 -22.81 -1.81 -0.05
N MET A 179 -21.94 -1.66 0.95
CA MET A 179 -20.62 -1.07 0.76
C MET A 179 -19.74 -1.94 -0.15
N ILE A 180 -19.73 -3.26 0.06
CA ILE A 180 -18.97 -4.18 -0.80
C ILE A 180 -19.49 -4.15 -2.23
N PHE A 181 -20.81 -4.14 -2.42
CA PHE A 181 -21.41 -4.01 -3.74
C PHE A 181 -20.94 -2.74 -4.46
N ASN A 182 -20.90 -1.59 -3.76
CA ASN A 182 -20.42 -0.33 -4.34
C ASN A 182 -18.91 -0.34 -4.63
N ILE A 183 -18.10 -0.92 -3.73
CA ILE A 183 -16.65 -1.08 -3.94
C ILE A 183 -16.38 -1.91 -5.20
N GLN A 184 -17.05 -3.06 -5.33
CA GLN A 184 -16.86 -3.96 -6.46
C GLN A 184 -17.39 -3.36 -7.76
N GLY A 185 -18.51 -2.63 -7.71
CA GLY A 185 -19.02 -1.86 -8.84
C GLY A 185 -17.99 -0.85 -9.35
N GLU A 186 -17.31 -0.14 -8.43
CA GLU A 186 -16.25 0.80 -8.79
C GLU A 186 -14.98 0.13 -9.30
N PHE A 187 -14.58 -1.03 -8.74
CA PHE A 187 -13.48 -1.82 -9.28
C PHE A 187 -13.74 -2.23 -10.74
N MET A 188 -14.95 -2.69 -11.04
CA MET A 188 -15.31 -3.07 -12.42
C MET A 188 -15.39 -1.85 -13.34
N ARG A 189 -15.94 -0.73 -12.86
CA ARG A 189 -15.95 0.54 -13.61
C ARG A 189 -14.54 1.01 -13.98
N LEU A 190 -13.57 0.88 -13.07
CA LEU A 190 -12.17 1.20 -13.36
C LEU A 190 -11.58 0.30 -14.45
N CYS A 191 -12.02 -0.96 -14.54
CA CYS A 191 -11.60 -1.88 -15.59
C CYS A 191 -12.21 -1.53 -16.95
N THR A 192 -13.47 -1.07 -17.00
CA THR A 192 -14.22 -0.95 -18.26
C THR A 192 -14.39 0.48 -18.78
N SER A 193 -14.69 1.44 -17.91
CA SER A 193 -15.32 2.71 -18.30
C SER A 193 -14.70 3.95 -17.63
N VAL A 194 -13.43 3.87 -17.20
CA VAL A 194 -12.70 5.04 -16.72
C VAL A 194 -12.54 6.08 -17.84
N THR A 195 -12.73 7.35 -17.50
CA THR A 195 -12.64 8.47 -18.45
C THR A 195 -11.31 9.21 -18.33
N GLU A 196 -10.84 9.83 -19.42
CA GLU A 196 -9.60 10.63 -19.39
C GLU A 196 -9.69 11.81 -18.41
N ALA A 197 -10.85 12.45 -18.29
CA ALA A 197 -11.04 13.57 -17.36
C ALA A 197 -10.85 13.14 -15.89
N GLU A 198 -11.33 11.96 -15.51
CA GLU A 198 -11.10 11.42 -14.17
C GLU A 198 -9.62 11.10 -13.94
N VAL A 199 -8.94 10.53 -14.94
CA VAL A 199 -7.52 10.17 -14.88
C VAL A 199 -6.65 11.41 -14.77
N GLU A 200 -6.92 12.46 -15.56
CA GLU A 200 -6.22 13.75 -15.43
C GLU A 200 -6.34 14.34 -14.02
N ARG A 201 -7.56 14.31 -13.44
CA ARG A 201 -7.76 14.74 -12.05
C ARG A 201 -6.94 13.91 -11.07
N ALA A 202 -6.93 12.59 -11.22
CA ALA A 202 -6.17 11.70 -10.33
C ALA A 202 -4.65 11.90 -10.47
N LYS A 203 -4.15 12.13 -11.69
CA LYS A 203 -2.74 12.45 -11.96
C LYS A 203 -2.33 13.76 -11.28
N ALA A 204 -3.16 14.80 -11.40
CA ALA A 204 -2.94 16.08 -10.73
C ALA A 204 -2.93 15.92 -9.20
N LEU A 205 -3.88 15.17 -8.65
CA LEU A 205 -3.97 14.91 -7.21
C LEU A 205 -2.78 14.10 -6.69
N LEU A 206 -2.38 13.04 -7.40
CA LEU A 206 -1.21 12.23 -7.03
C LEU A 206 0.08 13.05 -7.06
N THR A 207 0.25 13.88 -8.09
CA THR A 207 1.41 14.77 -8.22
C THR A 207 1.45 15.78 -7.08
N ALA A 208 0.31 16.44 -6.79
CA ALA A 208 0.20 17.39 -5.69
C ALA A 208 0.52 16.74 -4.34
N ASN A 209 -0.10 15.59 -4.05
CA ASN A 209 0.13 14.85 -2.80
C ASN A 209 1.60 14.44 -2.64
N THR A 210 2.23 13.97 -3.70
CA THR A 210 3.64 13.57 -3.67
C THR A 210 4.57 14.76 -3.38
N LEU A 211 4.30 15.91 -3.99
CA LEU A 211 5.10 17.12 -3.75
C LEU A 211 4.89 17.70 -2.35
N LEU A 212 3.64 17.71 -1.86
CA LEU A 212 3.30 18.17 -0.52
C LEU A 212 3.92 17.29 0.58
N GLN A 213 4.07 15.98 0.32
CA GLN A 213 4.77 15.08 1.26
C GLN A 213 6.25 15.43 1.42
N LEU A 214 6.88 16.10 0.45
CA LEU A 214 8.30 16.44 0.45
C LEU A 214 8.61 17.81 1.09
N ASP A 215 7.68 18.38 1.88
CA ASP A 215 7.81 19.71 2.46
C ASP A 215 8.82 19.79 3.62
N THR A 216 8.97 18.70 4.38
CA THR A 216 9.86 18.68 5.56
C THR A 216 11.19 17.99 5.26
N THR A 217 12.28 18.45 5.90
CA THR A 217 13.60 17.82 5.78
C THR A 217 13.59 16.35 6.21
N THR A 218 12.80 16.01 7.23
CA THR A 218 12.61 14.62 7.68
C THR A 218 11.96 13.76 6.58
N ALA A 219 10.90 14.24 5.95
CA ALA A 219 10.23 13.52 4.87
C ALA A 219 11.15 13.37 3.64
N VAL A 220 11.91 14.40 3.29
CA VAL A 220 12.91 14.32 2.22
C VAL A 220 14.00 13.30 2.54
N CYS A 221 14.47 13.26 3.79
CA CYS A 221 15.48 12.29 4.25
C CYS A 221 14.96 10.85 4.17
N GLU A 222 13.73 10.62 4.63
CA GLU A 222 13.06 9.33 4.53
C GLU A 222 12.88 8.90 3.07
N ASP A 223 12.43 9.82 2.21
CA ASP A 223 12.24 9.56 0.78
C ASP A 223 13.54 9.13 0.09
N ILE A 224 14.66 9.84 0.35
CA ILE A 224 15.98 9.47 -0.16
C ILE A 224 16.35 8.05 0.26
N GLY A 225 16.25 7.74 1.56
CA GLY A 225 16.61 6.43 2.10
C GLY A 225 15.74 5.30 1.54
N ARG A 226 14.42 5.51 1.54
CA ARG A 226 13.44 4.52 1.05
C ARG A 226 13.62 4.27 -0.44
N GLN A 227 13.74 5.31 -1.27
CA GLN A 227 13.90 5.12 -2.71
C GLN A 227 15.23 4.45 -3.07
N LEU A 228 16.33 4.77 -2.37
CA LEU A 228 17.60 4.06 -2.57
C LEU A 228 17.48 2.57 -2.21
N LEU A 229 16.75 2.23 -1.14
CA LEU A 229 16.53 0.83 -0.74
C LEU A 229 15.58 0.05 -1.67
N CYS A 230 14.62 0.74 -2.29
CA CYS A 230 13.61 0.12 -3.15
C CYS A 230 14.02 0.08 -4.63
N TYR A 231 14.48 1.20 -5.18
CA TYR A 231 14.81 1.39 -6.60
C TYR A 231 16.31 1.38 -6.89
N GLY A 232 17.17 1.46 -5.88
CA GLY A 232 18.62 1.64 -6.06
C GLY A 232 19.02 3.06 -6.50
N ARG A 233 18.06 3.97 -6.65
CA ARG A 233 18.28 5.39 -7.00
C ARG A 233 17.13 6.23 -6.47
N ARG A 234 17.37 7.54 -6.30
CA ARG A 234 16.31 8.51 -6.10
C ARG A 234 15.75 8.95 -7.44
N ILE A 235 14.46 8.75 -7.65
CA ILE A 235 13.71 9.27 -8.80
C ILE A 235 13.46 10.75 -8.52
N PRO A 236 14.00 11.66 -9.35
CA PRO A 236 13.79 13.09 -9.13
C PRO A 236 12.31 13.46 -9.40
N PRO A 237 11.78 14.50 -8.73
CA PRO A 237 10.37 14.86 -8.87
C PRO A 237 9.91 15.12 -10.31
N HIS A 238 10.75 15.73 -11.16
CA HIS A 238 10.41 15.97 -12.57
C HIS A 238 10.24 14.68 -13.38
N GLU A 239 11.06 13.66 -13.13
CA GLU A 239 10.93 12.36 -13.79
C GLU A 239 9.66 11.65 -13.32
N LEU A 240 9.37 11.70 -12.01
CA LEU A 240 8.17 11.12 -11.45
C LEU A 240 6.90 11.77 -12.02
N THR A 241 6.84 13.10 -12.06
CA THR A 241 5.73 13.84 -12.65
C THR A 241 5.58 13.51 -14.14
N HIS A 242 6.66 13.38 -14.89
CA HIS A 242 6.61 12.99 -16.30
C HIS A 242 6.02 11.58 -16.48
N ARG A 243 6.48 10.61 -15.66
CA ARG A 243 5.93 9.24 -15.66
C ARG A 243 4.44 9.24 -15.32
N ILE A 244 4.02 9.98 -14.29
CA ILE A 244 2.60 10.10 -13.93
C ILE A 244 1.80 10.68 -15.11
N ASN A 245 2.27 11.76 -15.72
CA ASN A 245 1.58 12.43 -16.82
C ASN A 245 1.44 11.57 -18.08
N SER A 246 2.38 10.66 -18.32
CA SER A 246 2.32 9.71 -19.45
C SER A 246 1.20 8.65 -19.34
N ILE A 247 0.60 8.49 -18.16
CA ILE A 247 -0.46 7.50 -17.94
C ILE A 247 -1.76 7.99 -18.61
N THR A 248 -2.31 7.13 -19.48
CA THR A 248 -3.58 7.34 -20.17
C THR A 248 -4.71 6.55 -19.51
N ALA A 249 -5.97 6.87 -19.81
CA ALA A 249 -7.12 6.08 -19.35
C ALA A 249 -7.07 4.63 -19.85
N GLN A 250 -6.50 4.39 -21.04
CA GLN A 250 -6.32 3.02 -21.52
C GLN A 250 -5.35 2.24 -20.64
N ASN A 251 -4.22 2.84 -20.24
CA ASN A 251 -3.27 2.17 -19.35
C ASN A 251 -3.92 1.83 -18.00
N VAL A 252 -4.75 2.72 -17.46
CA VAL A 252 -5.50 2.46 -16.21
C VAL A 252 -6.44 1.28 -16.41
N ARG A 253 -7.20 1.22 -17.51
CA ARG A 253 -8.09 0.08 -17.80
C ARG A 253 -7.31 -1.23 -17.92
N ASP A 254 -6.22 -1.24 -18.67
CA ASP A 254 -5.42 -2.46 -18.91
C ASP A 254 -4.81 -2.99 -17.60
N VAL A 255 -4.27 -2.09 -16.77
CA VAL A 255 -3.69 -2.44 -15.47
C VAL A 255 -4.78 -2.90 -14.51
N CYS A 256 -5.90 -2.18 -14.39
CA CYS A 256 -7.03 -2.61 -13.58
C CYS A 256 -7.57 -3.97 -14.04
N TYR A 257 -7.67 -4.21 -15.35
CA TYR A 257 -8.09 -5.50 -15.89
C TYR A 257 -7.10 -6.62 -15.52
N LYS A 258 -5.79 -6.35 -15.58
CA LYS A 258 -4.74 -7.31 -15.19
C LYS A 258 -4.81 -7.72 -13.71
N TYR A 259 -4.98 -6.75 -12.81
CA TYR A 259 -4.86 -6.95 -11.34
C TYR A 259 -6.21 -7.14 -10.61
N LEU A 260 -7.33 -6.61 -11.11
CA LEU A 260 -8.65 -6.76 -10.47
C LEU A 260 -9.56 -7.77 -11.18
N TYR A 261 -9.63 -7.71 -12.51
CA TYR A 261 -10.66 -8.43 -13.25
C TYR A 261 -10.47 -9.94 -13.14
N ASP A 262 -11.51 -10.63 -12.68
CA ASP A 262 -11.53 -12.07 -12.43
C ASP A 262 -10.38 -12.58 -11.52
N ARG A 263 -9.89 -11.72 -10.61
CA ARG A 263 -8.88 -12.09 -9.61
C ARG A 263 -9.53 -12.48 -8.28
N CYS A 264 -8.87 -13.39 -7.56
CA CYS A 264 -9.31 -13.78 -6.22
C CYS A 264 -8.82 -12.75 -5.19
N PRO A 265 -9.69 -12.03 -4.48
CA PRO A 265 -9.27 -11.07 -3.47
C PRO A 265 -8.92 -11.76 -2.16
N ALA A 266 -8.19 -11.06 -1.30
CA ALA A 266 -7.93 -11.38 0.09
C ALA A 266 -8.81 -10.46 0.95
N VAL A 267 -9.56 -11.04 1.87
CA VAL A 267 -10.53 -10.32 2.72
C VAL A 267 -10.18 -10.52 4.18
N ALA A 268 -10.04 -9.44 4.93
CA ALA A 268 -9.87 -9.48 6.37
C ALA A 268 -10.95 -8.63 7.03
N ALA A 269 -11.69 -9.21 7.98
CA ALA A 269 -12.83 -8.56 8.61
C ALA A 269 -12.84 -8.79 10.13
N VAL A 270 -13.10 -7.74 10.89
CA VAL A 270 -13.18 -7.76 12.37
C VAL A 270 -14.40 -6.94 12.83
N GLY A 271 -15.12 -7.45 13.84
CA GLY A 271 -16.26 -6.75 14.47
C GLY A 271 -17.61 -7.39 14.16
N PRO A 272 -18.73 -6.64 14.17
CA PRO A 272 -20.08 -7.13 13.88
C PRO A 272 -20.27 -7.37 12.37
N ILE A 273 -19.65 -8.43 11.86
CA ILE A 273 -19.51 -8.74 10.42
C ILE A 273 -20.51 -9.79 9.93
N GLU A 274 -21.67 -9.91 10.57
CA GLU A 274 -22.71 -10.88 10.20
C GLU A 274 -23.24 -10.65 8.77
N ASN A 275 -23.35 -9.39 8.36
CA ASN A 275 -23.80 -9.03 7.01
C ASN A 275 -22.66 -8.99 5.97
N LEU A 276 -21.47 -9.51 6.30
CA LEU A 276 -20.37 -9.64 5.34
C LEU A 276 -20.70 -10.75 4.32
N PRO A 277 -20.81 -10.44 3.01
CA PRO A 277 -21.07 -11.43 1.98
C PRO A 277 -20.08 -12.58 2.03
N ASP A 278 -20.51 -13.79 1.70
CA ASP A 278 -19.65 -14.96 1.61
C ASP A 278 -18.54 -14.76 0.57
N TYR A 279 -17.41 -15.45 0.76
CA TYR A 279 -16.26 -15.31 -0.14
C TYR A 279 -16.61 -15.59 -1.61
N VAL A 280 -17.54 -16.52 -1.87
CA VAL A 280 -17.94 -16.88 -3.24
C VAL A 280 -18.66 -15.70 -3.88
N ARG A 281 -19.62 -15.07 -3.18
CA ARG A 281 -20.28 -13.84 -3.65
C ARG A 281 -19.29 -12.69 -3.86
N ILE A 282 -18.34 -12.50 -2.95
CA ILE A 282 -17.26 -11.50 -3.14
C ILE A 282 -16.46 -11.85 -4.39
N ARG A 283 -16.04 -13.10 -4.59
CA ARG A 283 -15.28 -13.49 -5.78
C ARG A 283 -16.07 -13.30 -7.08
N SER A 284 -17.38 -13.56 -7.05
CA SER A 284 -18.28 -13.33 -8.19
C SER A 284 -18.44 -11.85 -8.54
N GLY A 285 -18.30 -10.94 -7.56
CA GLY A 285 -18.32 -9.49 -7.80
C GLY A 285 -17.06 -8.93 -8.48
N MET A 286 -16.02 -9.74 -8.69
CA MET A 286 -14.77 -9.33 -9.33
C MET A 286 -14.78 -9.43 -10.86
N TYR A 287 -15.95 -9.67 -11.47
CA TYR A 287 -16.15 -9.58 -12.92
C TYR A 287 -17.60 -9.19 -13.23
N TRP A 288 -17.85 -8.60 -14.40
CA TRP A 288 -19.20 -8.39 -14.90
C TRP A 288 -19.53 -9.40 -16.00
N LEU A 289 -20.76 -9.92 -15.99
CA LEU A 289 -21.26 -10.78 -17.08
C LEU A 289 -21.58 -10.00 -18.36
N ARG A 290 -21.62 -8.67 -18.27
CA ARG A 290 -21.81 -7.75 -19.39
C ARG A 290 -20.56 -6.88 -19.48
N VAL A 291 -19.62 -7.27 -20.33
CA VAL A 291 -18.48 -6.44 -20.75
C VAL A 291 -18.66 -6.10 -22.22
#